data_AF-A0A2B7W650-F1
#
_entry.id   AF-A0A2B7W650-F1
#
_cell.length_a   1.000
_cell.length_b   1.000
_cell.length_c   1.000
_cell.angle_alpha   90.00
_cell.angle_beta   90.00
_cell.angle_gamma   90.00
#
_symmetry.space_group_name_H-M   'P 1'
#
loop_
_entity.id
_entity.type
_entity.pdbx_description
1 polymer ?
#
loop_
_entity_poly.entity_id
_entity_poly.type
_entity_poly.pdbx_seq_one_letter_code
_entity_poly.pdbx_strand_id
1 'polypeptide(L)'
;MNQRRIRQAREDNLAAAAAALAAALAVISTLNAVNYMASQWEYEHETQRGPYQYRPPVPYIQFKFQLDKLPDELIMLKFRFTKEEIHQIIPYLQLHQIEWQNHNRPSNELAFCILLGRLAYPARYDNMTNLFGRSKSYINMVFTDVVLHIQDHFQDMLHWDPQHLTVEQLHSYTRHINNLGGGDQVWGYINGTLQRTARPGENQHAIYSGHKHYHSFKFQAVITPDGLLSSIFSPVVGSHGDWFVFQQSLLENNIKKLFKEANVLEEERLYIYGDPVYTGSAVTIGAYKKPRGCQLTAAQQEFNKNMSENQVSIEHGFGLVQQYWAKNSYHLSQQMGLSPVAASYLAACLLTNILTCLHGNQVAERFAYPPPTLDEYFAGRVRMDEAGGVENV
;
A
#
# COMPACT_ATOMS: atom_id res chain seq x y z
N MET A 1 -25.15 -27.95 30.53
CA MET A 1 -24.78 -27.63 29.13
C MET A 1 -24.06 -26.29 28.95
N ASN A 2 -24.25 -25.31 29.83
CA ASN A 2 -23.73 -23.94 29.61
C ASN A 2 -22.20 -23.77 29.82
N GLN A 3 -21.60 -24.47 30.79
CA GLN A 3 -20.18 -24.28 31.11
C GLN A 3 -19.19 -24.84 30.07
N ARG A 4 -19.55 -25.91 29.33
CA ARG A 4 -18.70 -26.43 28.25
C ARG A 4 -18.64 -25.49 27.05
N ARG A 5 -19.76 -24.87 26.68
CA ARG A 5 -19.79 -23.84 25.61
C ARG A 5 -19.03 -22.57 26.00
N ILE A 6 -19.16 -22.12 27.24
CA ILE A 6 -18.40 -20.97 27.75
C ILE A 6 -16.90 -21.26 27.78
N ARG A 7 -16.50 -22.48 28.18
CA ARG A 7 -15.10 -22.90 28.19
C ARG A 7 -14.52 -23.01 26.77
N GLN A 8 -15.27 -23.60 25.84
CA GLN A 8 -14.88 -23.69 24.43
C GLN A 8 -14.71 -22.30 23.81
N ALA A 9 -15.69 -21.40 23.99
CA ALA A 9 -15.60 -20.02 23.48
C ALA A 9 -14.43 -19.24 24.10
N ARG A 10 -14.04 -19.53 25.34
CA ARG A 10 -12.89 -18.92 26.01
C ARG A 10 -11.57 -19.48 25.48
N GLU A 11 -11.50 -20.79 25.21
CA GLU A 11 -10.35 -21.45 24.60
C GLU A 11 -10.16 -20.99 23.14
N ASP A 12 -11.24 -20.85 22.36
CA ASP A 12 -11.19 -20.35 20.98
C ASP A 12 -10.77 -18.86 20.92
N ASN A 13 -11.25 -18.02 21.85
CA ASN A 13 -10.81 -16.63 21.97
C ASN A 13 -9.34 -16.51 22.41
N LEU A 14 -8.87 -17.38 23.31
CA LEU A 14 -7.46 -17.44 23.70
C LEU A 14 -6.57 -17.92 22.56
N ALA A 15 -7.02 -18.89 21.77
CA ALA A 15 -6.31 -19.35 20.57
C ALA A 15 -6.24 -18.27 19.49
N ALA A 16 -7.34 -17.55 19.24
CA ALA A 16 -7.37 -16.42 18.31
C ALA A 16 -6.48 -15.26 18.78
N ALA A 17 -6.50 -14.94 20.07
CA ALA A 17 -5.62 -13.93 20.66
C ALA A 17 -4.15 -14.34 20.58
N ALA A 18 -3.82 -15.62 20.86
CA ALA A 18 -2.46 -16.13 20.74
C ALA A 18 -1.97 -16.16 19.29
N ALA A 19 -2.84 -16.50 18.33
CA ALA A 19 -2.53 -16.46 16.90
C ALA A 19 -2.31 -15.01 16.41
N ALA A 20 -3.15 -14.06 16.86
CA ALA A 20 -2.96 -12.64 16.57
C ALA A 20 -1.67 -12.10 17.20
N LEU A 21 -1.33 -12.53 18.42
CA LEU A 21 -0.09 -12.14 19.09
C LEU A 21 1.14 -12.76 18.39
N ALA A 22 1.04 -14.00 17.92
CA ALA A 22 2.10 -14.68 17.16
C ALA A 22 2.30 -14.06 15.77
N ALA A 23 1.23 -13.68 15.08
CA ALA A 23 1.30 -12.94 13.82
C ALA A 23 1.84 -11.52 14.03
N ALA A 24 1.38 -10.80 15.06
CA ALA A 24 1.95 -9.52 15.45
C ALA A 24 3.44 -9.65 15.80
N LEU A 25 3.85 -10.69 16.53
CA LEU A 25 5.26 -10.97 16.82
C LEU A 25 6.05 -11.39 15.58
N ALA A 26 5.45 -12.03 14.58
CA ALA A 26 6.09 -12.38 13.32
C ALA A 26 6.25 -11.17 12.38
N VAL A 27 5.25 -10.27 12.36
CA VAL A 27 5.30 -8.97 11.67
C VAL A 27 6.31 -8.05 12.36
N ILE A 28 6.25 -7.94 13.69
CA ILE A 28 7.26 -7.25 14.49
C ILE A 28 8.62 -7.94 14.32
N SER A 29 8.71 -9.26 14.18
CA SER A 29 9.98 -9.96 13.92
C SER A 29 10.50 -9.71 12.50
N THR A 30 9.66 -9.52 11.50
CA THR A 30 10.09 -9.26 10.12
C THR A 30 10.40 -7.79 9.91
N LEU A 31 9.59 -6.88 10.47
CA LEU A 31 9.90 -5.45 10.58
C LEU A 31 11.12 -5.22 11.46
N ASN A 32 11.23 -5.88 12.63
CA ASN A 32 12.43 -5.85 13.46
C ASN A 32 13.58 -6.56 12.77
N ALA A 33 13.41 -7.62 11.96
CA ALA A 33 14.53 -8.18 11.22
C ALA A 33 14.99 -7.22 10.11
N VAL A 34 14.07 -6.54 9.43
CA VAL A 34 14.40 -5.53 8.41
C VAL A 34 15.03 -4.29 9.05
N ASN A 35 14.50 -3.82 10.18
CA ASN A 35 15.00 -2.68 10.95
C ASN A 35 16.27 -3.03 11.73
N TYR A 36 16.39 -4.23 12.29
CA TYR A 36 17.61 -4.77 12.93
C TYR A 36 18.69 -5.01 11.90
N MET A 37 18.34 -5.50 10.70
CA MET A 37 19.29 -5.59 9.59
C MET A 37 19.69 -4.20 9.10
N ALA A 38 18.78 -3.21 9.09
CA ALA A 38 19.13 -1.83 8.78
C ALA A 38 20.01 -1.18 9.87
N SER A 39 19.74 -1.44 11.15
CA SER A 39 20.53 -0.91 12.27
C SER A 39 21.87 -1.63 12.46
N GLN A 40 21.93 -2.94 12.24
CA GLN A 40 23.18 -3.70 12.17
C GLN A 40 24.01 -3.24 10.97
N TRP A 41 23.37 -2.98 9.82
CA TRP A 41 24.04 -2.39 8.67
C TRP A 41 24.64 -1.01 8.98
N GLU A 42 23.91 -0.12 9.66
CA GLU A 42 24.45 1.18 10.12
C GLU A 42 25.64 1.00 11.08
N TYR A 43 25.53 0.07 12.05
CA TYR A 43 26.58 -0.21 13.03
C TYR A 43 27.84 -0.87 12.43
N GLU A 44 27.67 -1.84 11.53
CA GLU A 44 28.77 -2.53 10.83
C GLU A 44 29.43 -1.62 9.78
N HIS A 45 28.67 -0.73 9.12
CA HIS A 45 29.23 0.27 8.20
C HIS A 45 29.90 1.45 8.91
N GLU A 46 29.53 1.78 10.15
CA GLU A 46 30.29 2.75 10.97
C GLU A 46 31.63 2.16 11.44
N THR A 47 31.69 0.85 11.69
CA THR A 47 32.90 0.17 12.20
C THR A 47 33.85 -0.33 11.11
N GLN A 48 33.42 -0.44 9.84
CA GLN A 48 34.25 -0.91 8.70
C GLN A 48 34.39 0.10 7.54
N ARG A 49 34.16 1.40 7.76
CA ARG A 49 34.44 2.42 6.73
C ARG A 49 35.95 2.53 6.49
N GLY A 50 36.42 1.95 5.38
CA GLY A 50 37.67 2.38 4.75
C GLY A 50 37.66 3.90 4.50
N PRO A 51 38.82 4.54 4.24
CA PRO A 51 38.90 5.99 4.14
C PRO A 51 37.84 6.52 3.16
N TYR A 52 37.02 7.47 3.63
CA TYR A 52 35.96 8.08 2.83
C TYR A 52 36.58 8.59 1.53
N GLN A 53 36.31 7.91 0.41
CA GLN A 53 36.71 8.42 -0.90
C GLN A 53 35.88 9.66 -1.16
N TYR A 54 36.45 10.84 -0.91
CA TYR A 54 35.83 12.11 -1.22
C TYR A 54 35.50 12.14 -2.71
N ARG A 55 34.19 12.15 -3.01
CA ARG A 55 33.70 12.41 -4.35
C ARG A 55 33.27 13.88 -4.38
N PRO A 56 33.81 14.71 -5.30
CA PRO A 56 33.39 16.09 -5.39
C PRO A 56 31.88 16.15 -5.61
N PRO A 57 31.17 17.08 -4.95
CA PRO A 57 29.72 17.21 -5.10
C PRO A 57 29.38 17.53 -6.55
N VAL A 58 28.28 16.97 -7.05
CA VAL A 58 27.76 17.29 -8.38
C VAL A 58 27.40 18.79 -8.38
N PRO A 59 27.95 19.61 -9.30
CA PRO A 59 27.60 21.02 -9.39
C PRO A 59 26.10 21.18 -9.66
N TYR A 60 25.46 22.12 -8.98
CA TYR A 60 24.05 22.46 -9.20
C TYR A 60 23.82 23.93 -8.88
N ILE A 61 22.75 24.49 -9.45
CA ILE A 61 22.32 25.87 -9.18
C ILE A 61 21.35 25.83 -8.00
N GLN A 62 21.67 26.55 -6.93
CA GLN A 62 20.79 26.68 -5.78
C GLN A 62 19.75 27.79 -6.02
N PHE A 63 18.47 27.50 -5.82
CA PHE A 63 17.39 28.47 -5.90
C PHE A 63 16.22 28.08 -4.99
N LYS A 64 15.34 29.04 -4.65
CA LYS A 64 14.12 28.73 -3.91
C LYS A 64 13.08 28.12 -4.86
N PHE A 65 12.73 26.86 -4.66
CA PHE A 65 11.66 26.19 -5.40
C PHE A 65 10.33 26.92 -5.18
N GLN A 66 9.57 27.10 -6.27
CA GLN A 66 8.25 27.70 -6.30
C GLN A 66 7.45 26.98 -7.38
N LEU A 67 6.42 26.24 -6.98
CA LEU A 67 5.60 25.47 -7.91
C LEU A 67 4.94 26.37 -8.96
N ASP A 68 4.49 27.56 -8.55
CA ASP A 68 3.84 28.57 -9.40
C ASP A 68 4.69 29.05 -10.59
N LYS A 69 6.01 28.84 -10.53
CA LYS A 69 6.94 29.23 -11.60
C LYS A 69 7.18 28.14 -12.64
N LEU A 70 6.66 26.93 -12.43
CA LEU A 70 6.79 25.84 -13.37
C LEU A 70 5.62 25.85 -14.37
N PRO A 71 5.86 25.57 -15.67
CA PRO A 71 4.78 25.36 -16.64
C PRO A 71 3.89 24.17 -16.23
N ASP A 72 2.59 24.26 -16.49
CA ASP A 72 1.63 23.25 -16.05
C ASP A 72 1.88 21.87 -16.69
N GLU A 73 2.36 21.83 -17.95
CA GLU A 73 2.74 20.58 -18.61
C GLU A 73 3.94 19.92 -17.90
N LEU A 74 4.87 20.73 -17.39
CA LEU A 74 6.00 20.23 -16.61
C LEU A 74 5.55 19.73 -15.24
N ILE A 75 4.61 20.43 -14.60
CA ILE A 75 4.01 20.01 -13.32
C ILE A 75 3.36 18.63 -13.49
N MET A 76 2.46 18.47 -14.47
CA MET A 76 1.85 17.17 -14.77
C MET A 76 2.90 16.09 -15.10
N LEU A 77 3.88 16.42 -15.94
CA LEU A 77 4.94 15.49 -16.34
C LEU A 77 5.87 15.08 -15.19
N LYS A 78 6.08 15.93 -14.18
CA LYS A 78 6.97 15.62 -13.05
C LYS A 78 6.23 15.04 -11.86
N PHE A 79 5.00 15.48 -11.63
CA PHE A 79 4.31 15.27 -10.36
C PHE A 79 3.03 14.46 -10.49
N ARG A 80 2.51 14.24 -11.71
CA ARG A 80 1.27 13.49 -12.02
C ARG A 80 -0.03 14.15 -11.55
N PHE A 81 0.07 15.30 -10.88
CA PHE A 81 -1.03 16.11 -10.38
C PHE A 81 -0.94 17.50 -10.99
N THR A 82 -2.09 18.18 -11.10
CA THR A 82 -2.13 19.61 -11.41
C THR A 82 -1.62 20.43 -10.23
N LYS A 83 -1.38 21.73 -10.45
CA LYS A 83 -0.94 22.64 -9.39
C LYS A 83 -1.98 22.74 -8.28
N GLU A 84 -3.23 22.87 -8.68
CA GLU A 84 -4.40 22.99 -7.83
C GLU A 84 -4.59 21.72 -7.00
N GLU A 85 -4.45 20.54 -7.62
CA GLU A 85 -4.51 19.25 -6.92
C GLU A 85 -3.37 19.10 -5.90
N ILE A 86 -2.14 19.52 -6.24
CA ILE A 86 -1.02 19.50 -5.29
C ILE A 86 -1.35 20.33 -4.05
N HIS A 87 -1.88 21.53 -4.23
CA HIS A 87 -2.30 22.40 -3.12
C HIS A 87 -3.49 21.82 -2.35
N GLN A 88 -4.43 21.17 -3.03
CA GLN A 88 -5.57 20.49 -2.40
C GLN A 88 -5.14 19.30 -1.52
N ILE A 89 -4.10 18.54 -1.91
CA ILE A 89 -3.66 17.33 -1.21
C ILE A 89 -2.83 17.66 0.04
N ILE A 90 -2.01 18.71 0.01
CA ILE A 90 -1.06 19.04 1.08
C ILE A 90 -1.68 19.07 2.50
N PRO A 91 -2.87 19.67 2.71
CA PRO A 91 -3.53 19.68 4.02
C PRO A 91 -3.76 18.30 4.63
N TYR A 92 -4.04 17.27 3.82
CA TYR A 92 -4.28 15.91 4.33
C TYR A 92 -2.99 15.19 4.73
N LEU A 93 -1.86 15.53 4.11
CA LEU A 93 -0.58 14.84 4.34
C LEU A 93 0.07 15.16 5.69
N GLN A 94 -0.39 16.22 6.39
CA GLN A 94 0.11 16.61 7.71
C GLN A 94 1.65 16.77 7.79
N LEU A 95 2.31 17.21 6.70
CA LEU A 95 3.79 17.28 6.62
C LEU A 95 4.47 18.18 7.67
N HIS A 96 3.71 19.10 8.29
CA HIS A 96 4.16 19.92 9.41
C HIS A 96 4.56 19.14 10.68
N GLN A 97 4.08 17.90 10.86
CA GLN A 97 4.44 17.04 11.99
C GLN A 97 5.82 16.40 11.85
N ILE A 98 6.43 16.49 10.66
CA ILE A 98 7.72 15.86 10.39
C ILE A 98 8.82 16.56 11.19
N GLU A 99 9.51 15.78 12.03
CA GLU A 99 10.79 16.17 12.62
C GLU A 99 11.91 15.95 11.60
N TRP A 100 12.24 17.00 10.85
CA TRP A 100 13.21 16.94 9.76
C TRP A 100 14.63 16.64 10.22
N GLN A 101 15.29 15.71 9.54
CA GLN A 101 16.70 15.40 9.79
C GLN A 101 17.63 16.58 9.42
N ASN A 102 18.78 16.69 10.10
CA ASN A 102 19.83 17.70 9.88
C ASN A 102 19.33 19.16 9.86
N HIS A 103 18.32 19.49 10.67
CA HIS A 103 17.71 20.83 10.74
C HIS A 103 17.18 21.35 9.40
N ASN A 104 16.86 20.45 8.47
CA ASN A 104 16.18 20.83 7.24
C ASN A 104 14.80 21.44 7.58
N ARG A 105 14.35 22.40 6.77
CA ARG A 105 13.02 23.00 6.90
C ARG A 105 12.43 23.26 5.51
N PRO A 106 12.13 22.21 4.72
CA PRO A 106 11.44 22.38 3.45
C PRO A 106 10.06 23.02 3.68
N SER A 107 9.55 23.75 2.69
CA SER A 107 8.11 24.03 2.65
C SER A 107 7.34 22.73 2.37
N ASN A 108 6.08 22.65 2.82
CA ASN A 108 5.22 21.50 2.53
C ASN A 108 5.12 21.25 1.02
N GLU A 109 5.02 22.31 0.22
CA GLU A 109 5.02 22.24 -1.25
C GLU A 109 6.32 21.61 -1.79
N LEU A 110 7.50 22.07 -1.34
CA LEU A 110 8.77 21.50 -1.79
C LEU A 110 8.91 20.03 -1.37
N ALA A 111 8.57 19.71 -0.12
CA ALA A 111 8.62 18.36 0.41
C ALA A 111 7.73 17.41 -0.40
N PHE A 112 6.50 17.83 -0.69
CA PHE A 112 5.57 17.02 -1.46
C PHE A 112 6.00 16.89 -2.93
N CYS A 113 6.43 17.96 -3.59
CA CYS A 113 6.95 17.88 -4.95
C CYS A 113 8.22 17.02 -5.05
N ILE A 114 9.09 17.00 -4.03
CA ILE A 114 10.23 16.07 -3.95
C ILE A 114 9.74 14.63 -3.92
N LEU A 115 8.75 14.31 -3.07
CA LEU A 115 8.14 12.97 -3.01
C LEU A 115 7.62 12.54 -4.38
N LEU A 116 6.76 13.37 -4.99
CA LEU A 116 6.11 13.11 -6.28
C LEU A 116 7.15 12.91 -7.39
N GLY A 117 8.06 13.86 -7.54
CA GLY A 117 9.09 13.81 -8.58
C GLY A 117 10.01 12.61 -8.45
N ARG A 118 10.34 12.21 -7.21
CA ARG A 118 11.16 11.02 -6.92
C ARG A 118 10.42 9.73 -7.23
N LEU A 119 9.14 9.61 -6.90
CA LEU A 119 8.35 8.41 -7.18
C LEU A 119 8.01 8.25 -8.66
N ALA A 120 7.74 9.36 -9.35
CA ALA A 120 7.27 9.37 -10.74
C ALA A 120 8.19 8.65 -11.73
N TYR A 121 9.52 8.73 -11.53
CA TYR A 121 10.50 8.06 -12.40
C TYR A 121 11.86 7.89 -11.69
N PRO A 122 12.65 6.83 -11.98
CA PRO A 122 14.02 6.67 -11.47
C PRO A 122 15.00 7.65 -12.12
N ALA A 123 14.80 8.96 -11.91
CA ALA A 123 15.67 9.98 -12.47
C ALA A 123 17.00 10.05 -11.72
N ARG A 124 18.05 10.40 -12.48
CA ARG A 124 19.36 10.74 -11.91
C ARG A 124 19.28 12.02 -11.08
N TYR A 125 20.20 12.15 -10.13
CA TYR A 125 20.19 13.26 -9.19
C TYR A 125 20.51 14.62 -9.82
N ASP A 126 21.25 14.68 -10.92
CA ASP A 126 21.48 15.92 -11.70
C ASP A 126 20.16 16.55 -12.17
N ASN A 127 19.24 15.74 -12.69
CA ASN A 127 17.90 16.20 -13.07
C ASN A 127 17.11 16.72 -11.87
N MET A 128 17.21 16.04 -10.72
CA MET A 128 16.50 16.44 -9.51
C MET A 128 17.08 17.71 -8.89
N THR A 129 18.41 17.86 -8.89
CA THR A 129 19.08 19.06 -8.37
C THR A 129 18.73 20.28 -9.23
N ASN A 130 18.60 20.10 -10.56
CA ASN A 130 18.17 21.16 -11.47
C ASN A 130 16.69 21.53 -11.30
N LEU A 131 15.82 20.56 -10.97
CA LEU A 131 14.39 20.81 -10.75
C LEU A 131 14.12 21.50 -9.42
N PHE A 132 14.80 21.09 -8.34
CA PHE A 132 14.50 21.57 -6.98
C PHE A 132 15.45 22.65 -6.46
N GLY A 133 16.59 22.88 -7.13
CA GLY A 133 17.59 23.86 -6.68
C GLY A 133 18.20 23.49 -5.33
N ARG A 134 18.34 22.19 -5.06
CA ARG A 134 18.80 21.61 -3.79
C ARG A 134 19.84 20.53 -4.06
N SER A 135 20.70 20.29 -3.08
CA SER A 135 21.71 19.24 -3.19
C SER A 135 21.08 17.85 -3.22
N LYS A 136 21.80 16.88 -3.79
CA LYS A 136 21.40 15.45 -3.76
C LYS A 136 21.08 14.96 -2.34
N SER A 137 21.91 15.34 -1.37
CA SER A 137 21.73 14.92 0.03
C SER A 137 20.44 15.48 0.61
N TYR A 138 20.17 16.77 0.42
CA TYR A 138 18.92 17.40 0.86
C TYR A 138 17.69 16.71 0.27
N ILE A 139 17.68 16.49 -1.05
CA ILE A 139 16.56 15.85 -1.76
C ILE A 139 16.33 14.43 -1.22
N ASN A 140 17.39 13.65 -0.99
CA ASN A 140 17.28 12.30 -0.46
C ASN A 140 16.72 12.28 0.97
N MET A 141 17.22 13.17 1.83
CA MET A 141 16.76 13.26 3.22
C MET A 141 15.29 13.65 3.30
N VAL A 142 14.88 14.72 2.62
CA VAL A 142 13.47 15.15 2.58
C VAL A 142 12.59 14.04 2.01
N PHE A 143 13.02 13.36 0.94
CA PHE A 143 12.27 12.22 0.38
C PHE A 143 12.07 11.10 1.41
N THR A 144 13.14 10.73 2.13
CA THR A 144 13.09 9.66 3.14
C THR A 144 12.17 10.04 4.29
N ASP A 145 12.32 11.24 4.85
CA ASP A 145 11.50 11.74 5.96
C ASP A 145 10.01 11.74 5.59
N VAL A 146 9.66 12.22 4.39
CA VAL A 146 8.26 12.24 3.92
C VAL A 146 7.72 10.82 3.70
N VAL A 147 8.50 9.90 3.13
CA VAL A 147 8.05 8.52 2.92
C VAL A 147 7.82 7.78 4.24
N LEU A 148 8.68 7.99 5.24
CA LEU A 148 8.53 7.38 6.56
C LEU A 148 7.33 7.97 7.31
N HIS A 149 7.13 9.29 7.23
CA HIS A 149 5.93 9.97 7.73
C HIS A 149 4.65 9.39 7.12
N ILE A 150 4.63 9.21 5.79
CA ILE A 150 3.45 8.63 5.13
C ILE A 150 3.19 7.20 5.59
N GLN A 151 4.24 6.38 5.74
CA GLN A 151 4.07 5.05 6.29
C GLN A 151 3.49 5.13 7.70
N ASP A 152 4.07 5.92 8.59
CA ASP A 152 3.65 6.00 9.99
C ASP A 152 2.17 6.42 10.12
N HIS A 153 1.76 7.48 9.42
CA HIS A 153 0.43 8.05 9.57
C HIS A 153 -0.68 7.37 8.77
N PHE A 154 -0.35 6.75 7.63
CA PHE A 154 -1.37 6.20 6.72
C PHE A 154 -1.33 4.67 6.59
N GLN A 155 -0.36 3.96 7.17
CA GLN A 155 -0.30 2.50 7.07
C GLN A 155 -1.58 1.83 7.60
N ASP A 156 -2.13 2.29 8.72
CA ASP A 156 -3.33 1.66 9.31
C ASP A 156 -4.55 1.85 8.40
N MET A 157 -4.69 3.03 7.81
CA MET A 157 -5.77 3.32 6.85
C MET A 157 -5.64 2.48 5.58
N LEU A 158 -4.42 2.41 5.01
CA LEU A 158 -4.15 1.58 3.83
C LEU A 158 -4.26 0.10 4.15
N HIS A 159 -4.02 -0.30 5.40
CA HIS A 159 -4.13 -1.68 5.85
C HIS A 159 -5.59 -2.11 5.95
N TRP A 160 -6.40 -1.34 6.66
CA TRP A 160 -7.83 -1.54 6.80
C TRP A 160 -8.50 -0.24 7.24
N ASP A 161 -9.33 0.32 6.37
CA ASP A 161 -10.11 1.51 6.68
C ASP A 161 -11.52 1.12 7.17
N PRO A 162 -11.82 1.19 8.48
CA PRO A 162 -13.13 0.84 9.00
C PRO A 162 -14.22 1.88 8.69
N GLN A 163 -13.85 3.10 8.28
CA GLN A 163 -14.83 4.15 7.92
C GLN A 163 -15.32 3.95 6.49
N HIS A 164 -14.42 3.50 5.62
CA HIS A 164 -14.76 3.17 4.24
C HIS A 164 -15.31 1.74 4.09
N LEU A 165 -14.66 0.74 4.70
CA LEU A 165 -15.03 -0.68 4.58
C LEU A 165 -16.10 -1.09 5.61
N THR A 166 -17.25 -0.42 5.55
CA THR A 166 -18.45 -0.77 6.34
C THR A 166 -19.24 -1.89 5.68
N VAL A 167 -20.07 -2.61 6.45
CA VAL A 167 -20.95 -3.68 5.89
C VAL A 167 -21.87 -3.15 4.80
N GLU A 168 -22.42 -1.95 4.96
CA GLU A 168 -23.25 -1.29 3.95
C GLU A 168 -22.47 -1.02 2.65
N GLN A 169 -21.22 -0.56 2.78
CA GLN A 169 -20.35 -0.33 1.63
C GLN A 169 -19.98 -1.65 0.93
N LEU A 170 -19.70 -2.71 1.69
CA LEU A 170 -19.43 -4.04 1.13
C LEU A 170 -20.63 -4.59 0.33
N HIS A 171 -21.86 -4.44 0.84
CA HIS A 171 -23.07 -4.81 0.08
C HIS A 171 -23.27 -3.95 -1.16
N SER A 172 -22.88 -2.67 -1.12
CA SER A 172 -22.91 -1.82 -2.31
C SER A 172 -21.97 -2.34 -3.38
N TYR A 173 -20.75 -2.74 -3.02
CA TYR A 173 -19.82 -3.36 -3.95
C TYR A 173 -20.34 -4.66 -4.56
N THR A 174 -21.00 -5.52 -3.78
CA THR A 174 -21.50 -6.80 -4.33
C THR A 174 -22.56 -6.60 -5.40
N ARG A 175 -23.41 -5.58 -5.27
CA ARG A 175 -24.41 -5.24 -6.30
C ARG A 175 -23.74 -4.91 -7.64
N HIS A 176 -22.65 -4.14 -7.62
CA HIS A 176 -21.92 -3.76 -8.84
C HIS A 176 -21.13 -4.92 -9.44
N ILE A 177 -20.56 -5.80 -8.62
CA ILE A 177 -19.89 -7.02 -9.07
C ILE A 177 -20.90 -8.02 -9.66
N ASN A 178 -22.08 -8.15 -9.06
CA ASN A 178 -23.14 -9.05 -9.53
C ASN A 178 -23.63 -8.68 -10.94
N ASN A 179 -23.69 -7.38 -11.27
CA ASN A 179 -24.05 -6.90 -12.61
C ASN A 179 -23.09 -7.41 -13.71
N LEU A 180 -21.86 -7.78 -13.34
CA LEU A 180 -20.86 -8.39 -14.22
C LEU A 180 -20.74 -9.90 -14.00
N GLY A 181 -21.76 -10.53 -13.43
CA GLY A 181 -21.84 -11.97 -13.22
C GLY A 181 -20.95 -12.51 -12.10
N GLY A 182 -20.53 -11.67 -11.16
CA GLY A 182 -19.68 -12.06 -10.04
C GLY A 182 -20.38 -12.60 -8.80
N GLY A 183 -21.70 -12.78 -8.87
CA GLY A 183 -22.53 -13.17 -7.74
C GLY A 183 -22.78 -12.04 -6.75
N ASP A 184 -23.66 -12.29 -5.79
CA ASP A 184 -24.16 -11.33 -4.81
C ASP A 184 -23.35 -11.28 -3.50
N GLN A 185 -22.34 -12.15 -3.37
CA GLN A 185 -21.55 -12.29 -2.15
C GLN A 185 -20.11 -11.80 -2.26
N VAL A 186 -19.62 -11.38 -3.45
CA VAL A 186 -18.24 -10.90 -3.60
C VAL A 186 -18.18 -9.38 -3.59
N TRP A 187 -17.34 -8.81 -2.71
CA TRP A 187 -17.20 -7.35 -2.59
C TRP A 187 -15.87 -6.79 -3.10
N GLY A 188 -14.89 -7.63 -3.42
CA GLY A 188 -13.59 -7.19 -3.90
C GLY A 188 -12.70 -8.34 -4.39
N TYR A 189 -11.52 -7.98 -4.86
CA TYR A 189 -10.54 -8.92 -5.44
C TYR A 189 -9.20 -8.81 -4.74
N ILE A 190 -8.64 -9.94 -4.28
CA ILE A 190 -7.34 -10.01 -3.61
C ILE A 190 -6.29 -10.67 -4.47
N ASN A 191 -5.09 -10.09 -4.49
CA ASN A 191 -3.92 -10.76 -5.04
C ASN A 191 -2.61 -10.29 -4.39
N GLY A 192 -1.56 -11.09 -4.55
CA GLY A 192 -0.20 -10.73 -4.21
C GLY A 192 0.55 -10.16 -5.41
N THR A 193 1.51 -9.28 -5.17
CA THR A 193 2.47 -8.80 -6.17
C THR A 193 3.89 -8.81 -5.61
N LEU A 194 4.88 -8.98 -6.48
CA LEU A 194 6.29 -9.01 -6.11
C LEU A 194 7.00 -7.75 -6.56
N GLN A 195 7.64 -7.08 -5.61
CA GLN A 195 8.51 -5.96 -5.83
C GLN A 195 9.96 -6.41 -5.84
N ARG A 196 10.56 -6.43 -7.04
CA ARG A 196 11.95 -6.78 -7.22
C ARG A 196 12.87 -5.71 -6.63
N THR A 197 13.90 -6.15 -5.91
CA THR A 197 14.93 -5.29 -5.34
C THR A 197 16.26 -5.47 -6.07
N ALA A 198 17.16 -4.50 -5.89
CA ALA A 198 18.56 -4.67 -6.23
C ALA A 198 19.14 -5.83 -5.40
N ARG A 199 20.14 -6.52 -5.94
CA ARG A 199 20.87 -7.53 -5.17
C ARG A 199 21.45 -6.87 -3.92
N PRO A 200 21.07 -7.32 -2.70
CA PRO A 200 21.63 -6.75 -1.48
C PRO A 200 23.12 -7.08 -1.36
N GLY A 201 23.87 -6.24 -0.64
CA GLY A 201 25.25 -6.57 -0.27
C GLY A 201 25.29 -7.77 0.68
N GLU A 202 24.43 -7.75 1.70
CA GLU A 202 24.36 -8.72 2.80
C GLU A 202 22.98 -9.41 2.87
N ASN A 203 22.90 -10.54 3.59
CA ASN A 203 21.65 -11.28 3.81
C ASN A 203 20.85 -11.62 2.53
N GLN A 204 21.55 -11.78 1.41
CA GLN A 204 20.97 -12.06 0.08
C GLN A 204 20.03 -13.27 0.10
N HIS A 205 20.45 -14.34 0.78
CA HIS A 205 19.66 -15.57 0.90
C HIS A 205 18.30 -15.35 1.57
N ALA A 206 18.20 -14.40 2.51
CA ALA A 206 16.97 -14.17 3.25
C ALA A 206 15.84 -13.64 2.36
N ILE A 207 16.17 -12.85 1.34
CA ILE A 207 15.17 -12.17 0.48
C ILE A 207 15.14 -12.66 -0.97
N TYR A 208 15.92 -13.69 -1.28
CA TYR A 208 15.94 -14.32 -2.57
C TYR A 208 14.75 -15.27 -2.73
N SER A 209 13.96 -15.06 -3.79
CA SER A 209 12.90 -16.00 -4.17
C SER A 209 13.46 -17.07 -5.10
N GLY A 210 13.59 -18.30 -4.61
CA GLY A 210 14.04 -19.43 -5.42
C GLY A 210 13.13 -19.72 -6.62
N HIS A 211 11.83 -19.47 -6.49
CA HIS A 211 10.86 -19.67 -7.57
C HIS A 211 10.96 -18.61 -8.68
N LYS A 212 11.28 -17.35 -8.33
CA LYS A 212 11.35 -16.24 -9.30
C LYS A 212 12.77 -15.88 -9.73
N HIS A 213 13.79 -16.46 -9.08
CA HIS A 213 15.20 -16.24 -9.34
C HIS A 213 15.67 -14.78 -9.17
N TYR A 214 15.03 -14.01 -8.28
CA TYR A 214 15.46 -12.67 -7.91
C TYR A 214 15.11 -12.32 -6.45
N HIS A 215 15.78 -11.27 -5.97
CA HIS A 215 15.56 -10.63 -4.68
C HIS A 215 14.27 -9.79 -4.71
N SER A 216 13.37 -9.99 -3.76
CA SER A 216 12.08 -9.27 -3.76
C SER A 216 11.37 -9.23 -2.42
N PHE A 217 10.50 -8.24 -2.30
CA PHE A 217 9.43 -8.21 -1.31
C PHE A 217 8.10 -8.54 -1.98
N LYS A 218 7.18 -9.09 -1.20
CA LYS A 218 5.82 -9.39 -1.58
C LYS A 218 4.89 -8.43 -0.86
N PHE A 219 3.90 -7.98 -1.63
CA PHE A 219 2.82 -7.11 -1.22
C PHE A 219 1.52 -7.84 -1.52
N GLN A 220 0.50 -7.62 -0.71
CA GLN A 220 -0.85 -8.09 -0.96
C GLN A 220 -1.77 -6.87 -0.99
N ALA A 221 -2.74 -6.86 -1.89
CA ALA A 221 -3.77 -5.84 -1.86
C ALA A 221 -5.16 -6.42 -2.20
N VAL A 222 -6.17 -5.74 -1.71
CA VAL A 222 -7.56 -5.87 -2.12
C VAL A 222 -7.93 -4.65 -2.95
N ILE A 223 -8.50 -4.86 -4.13
CA ILE A 223 -9.14 -3.80 -4.91
C ILE A 223 -10.65 -3.96 -4.84
N THR A 224 -11.37 -2.84 -4.76
CA THR A 224 -12.83 -2.82 -4.71
C THR A 224 -13.41 -2.10 -5.94
N PRO A 225 -14.74 -2.21 -6.18
CA PRO A 225 -15.39 -1.61 -7.34
C PRO A 225 -15.20 -0.10 -7.52
N ASP A 226 -14.89 0.65 -6.47
CA ASP A 226 -14.59 2.09 -6.55
C ASP A 226 -13.19 2.39 -7.12
N GLY A 227 -12.43 1.35 -7.45
CA GLY A 227 -11.10 1.45 -8.03
C GLY A 227 -9.98 1.69 -7.02
N LEU A 228 -10.27 1.75 -5.72
CA LEU A 228 -9.27 1.93 -4.68
C LEU A 228 -8.57 0.61 -4.32
N LEU A 229 -7.27 0.71 -4.03
CA LEU A 229 -6.57 -0.31 -3.26
C LEU A 229 -6.98 -0.17 -1.79
N SER A 230 -8.12 -0.77 -1.42
CA SER A 230 -8.80 -0.56 -0.13
C SER A 230 -8.17 -1.31 1.04
N SER A 231 -7.29 -2.28 0.78
CA SER A 231 -6.46 -2.91 1.81
C SER A 231 -5.13 -3.31 1.19
N ILE A 232 -4.02 -2.99 1.86
CA ILE A 232 -2.65 -3.26 1.42
C ILE A 232 -1.86 -3.79 2.61
N PHE A 233 -1.09 -4.86 2.39
CA PHE A 233 -0.20 -5.41 3.40
C PHE A 233 1.19 -5.68 2.84
N SER A 234 2.20 -5.23 3.59
CA SER A 234 3.61 -5.21 3.19
C SER A 234 4.52 -4.79 4.35
N PRO A 235 5.84 -5.10 4.30
CA PRO A 235 6.51 -5.99 3.35
C PRO A 235 6.63 -7.41 3.89
N VAL A 236 6.48 -8.40 3.00
CA VAL A 236 6.85 -9.78 3.30
C VAL A 236 7.98 -10.22 2.39
N VAL A 237 8.89 -11.03 2.89
CA VAL A 237 9.98 -11.61 2.09
C VAL A 237 9.41 -12.42 0.91
N GLY A 238 9.88 -12.15 -0.32
CA GLY A 238 9.31 -12.70 -1.56
C GLY A 238 9.43 -14.20 -1.78
N SER A 239 10.16 -14.92 -0.92
CA SER A 239 10.20 -16.39 -0.89
C SER A 239 8.95 -17.02 -0.28
N HIS A 240 8.20 -16.28 0.54
CA HIS A 240 6.97 -16.79 1.16
C HIS A 240 5.82 -16.84 0.14
N GLY A 241 4.94 -17.84 0.28
CA GLY A 241 3.72 -17.97 -0.52
C GLY A 241 2.65 -16.93 -0.17
N ASP A 242 1.68 -16.73 -1.06
CA ASP A 242 0.62 -15.72 -0.86
C ASP A 242 -0.28 -16.02 0.34
N TRP A 243 -0.51 -17.31 0.64
CA TRP A 243 -1.21 -17.75 1.84
C TRP A 243 -0.52 -17.26 3.12
N PHE A 244 0.81 -17.31 3.18
CA PHE A 244 1.55 -16.81 4.33
C PHE A 244 1.35 -15.30 4.48
N VAL A 245 1.40 -14.55 3.38
CA VAL A 245 1.13 -13.09 3.40
C VAL A 245 -0.27 -12.79 3.89
N PHE A 246 -1.27 -13.55 3.43
CA PHE A 246 -2.65 -13.43 3.88
C PHE A 246 -2.82 -13.69 5.39
N GLN A 247 -2.14 -14.70 5.93
CA GLN A 247 -2.19 -14.97 7.37
C GLN A 247 -1.53 -13.84 8.19
N GLN A 248 -0.43 -13.28 7.68
CA GLN A 248 0.26 -12.17 8.35
C GLN A 248 -0.49 -10.84 8.24
N SER A 249 -1.29 -10.66 7.19
CA SER A 249 -2.07 -9.43 7.02
C SER A 249 -3.23 -9.30 7.98
N LEU A 250 -3.62 -10.36 8.71
CA LEU A 250 -4.77 -10.31 9.63
C LEU A 250 -6.08 -9.81 8.99
N LEU A 251 -6.16 -9.84 7.65
CA LEU A 251 -7.32 -9.37 6.90
C LEU A 251 -8.57 -10.18 7.26
N GLU A 252 -8.41 -11.49 7.46
CA GLU A 252 -9.48 -12.36 7.96
C GLU A 252 -9.98 -11.94 9.35
N ASN A 253 -9.09 -11.49 10.23
CA ASN A 253 -9.47 -11.02 11.56
C ASN A 253 -10.27 -9.71 11.47
N ASN A 254 -9.84 -8.77 10.64
CA ASN A 254 -10.54 -7.49 10.45
C ASN A 254 -11.95 -7.70 9.90
N ILE A 255 -12.12 -8.57 8.88
CA ILE A 255 -13.43 -8.87 8.29
C ILE A 255 -14.33 -9.62 9.29
N LYS A 256 -13.79 -10.61 10.02
CA LYS A 256 -14.56 -11.31 11.07
C LYS A 256 -15.01 -10.37 12.18
N LYS A 257 -14.15 -9.41 12.56
CA LYS A 257 -14.47 -8.38 13.56
C LYS A 257 -15.60 -7.49 13.04
N LEU A 258 -15.52 -6.99 11.81
CA LEU A 258 -16.56 -6.19 11.17
C LEU A 258 -17.91 -6.92 11.19
N PHE A 259 -17.97 -8.16 10.71
CA PHE A 259 -19.22 -8.94 10.69
C PHE A 259 -19.78 -9.22 12.08
N LYS A 260 -18.91 -9.48 13.06
CA LYS A 260 -19.33 -9.68 14.44
C LYS A 260 -19.91 -8.40 15.05
N GLU A 261 -19.25 -7.26 14.86
CA GLU A 261 -19.70 -5.96 15.41
C GLU A 261 -21.01 -5.49 14.76
N ALA A 262 -21.19 -5.77 13.47
CA ALA A 262 -22.43 -5.48 12.74
C ALA A 262 -23.52 -6.56 12.88
N ASN A 263 -23.28 -7.64 13.65
CA ASN A 263 -24.20 -8.77 13.82
C ASN A 263 -24.65 -9.45 12.51
N VAL A 264 -23.76 -9.55 11.52
CA VAL A 264 -24.03 -10.20 10.23
C VAL A 264 -24.17 -11.71 10.42
N LEU A 265 -25.27 -12.29 9.93
CA LEU A 265 -25.53 -13.73 9.98
C LEU A 265 -24.56 -14.49 9.06
N GLU A 266 -24.33 -15.77 9.33
CA GLU A 266 -23.33 -16.55 8.59
C GLU A 266 -23.66 -16.68 7.10
N GLU A 267 -24.94 -16.82 6.78
CA GLU A 267 -25.52 -16.86 5.44
C GLU A 267 -25.47 -15.53 4.69
N GLU A 268 -25.32 -14.41 5.39
CA GLU A 268 -25.24 -13.05 4.83
C GLU A 268 -23.78 -12.58 4.65
N ARG A 269 -22.81 -13.40 5.07
CA ARG A 269 -21.39 -13.02 4.99
C ARG A 269 -20.96 -12.87 3.54
N LEU A 270 -20.18 -11.82 3.33
CA LEU A 270 -19.59 -11.48 2.06
C LEU A 270 -18.12 -11.93 2.01
N TYR A 271 -17.61 -12.12 0.80
CA TYR A 271 -16.30 -12.69 0.56
C TYR A 271 -15.45 -11.80 -0.36
N ILE A 272 -14.14 -11.92 -0.23
CA ILE A 272 -13.20 -11.44 -1.23
C ILE A 272 -12.89 -12.58 -2.20
N TYR A 273 -12.87 -12.31 -3.49
CA TYR A 273 -12.47 -13.31 -4.48
C TYR A 273 -10.97 -13.24 -4.74
N GLY A 274 -10.32 -14.40 -4.80
CA GLY A 274 -8.91 -14.48 -5.14
C GLY A 274 -8.50 -15.82 -5.70
N ASP A 275 -7.20 -15.94 -5.98
CA ASP A 275 -6.58 -17.16 -6.46
C ASP A 275 -6.81 -18.36 -5.51
N PRO A 276 -6.70 -19.61 -6.03
CA PRO A 276 -6.96 -20.82 -5.26
C PRO A 276 -6.19 -20.91 -3.93
N VAL A 277 -5.05 -20.22 -3.80
CA VAL A 277 -4.24 -20.16 -2.58
C VAL A 277 -4.98 -19.51 -1.40
N TYR A 278 -5.95 -18.64 -1.65
CA TYR A 278 -6.73 -17.95 -0.62
C TYR A 278 -7.91 -18.78 -0.10
N THR A 279 -8.35 -19.81 -0.82
CA THR A 279 -9.57 -20.60 -0.52
C THR A 279 -9.58 -21.36 0.81
N GLY A 280 -8.49 -21.32 1.58
CA GLY A 280 -8.43 -21.85 2.94
C GLY A 280 -9.01 -20.93 4.02
N SER A 281 -9.37 -19.68 3.69
CA SER A 281 -9.90 -18.70 4.64
C SER A 281 -11.42 -18.66 4.68
N ALA A 282 -11.98 -18.27 5.84
CA ALA A 282 -13.43 -18.15 6.00
C ALA A 282 -14.05 -16.90 5.36
N VAL A 283 -13.23 -15.98 4.85
CA VAL A 283 -13.66 -14.68 4.29
C VAL A 283 -13.30 -14.50 2.82
N THR A 284 -12.77 -15.56 2.20
CA THR A 284 -12.34 -15.55 0.81
C THR A 284 -12.93 -16.72 0.05
N ILE A 285 -13.28 -16.50 -1.21
CA ILE A 285 -13.68 -17.57 -2.13
C ILE A 285 -12.79 -17.55 -3.38
N GLY A 286 -12.87 -18.60 -4.17
CA GLY A 286 -12.16 -18.71 -5.44
C GLY A 286 -12.97 -19.51 -6.45
N ALA A 287 -12.39 -19.72 -7.63
CA ALA A 287 -13.03 -20.46 -8.71
C ALA A 287 -13.52 -21.85 -8.27
N TYR A 288 -14.70 -22.24 -8.75
CA TYR A 288 -15.19 -23.62 -8.62
C TYR A 288 -14.20 -24.59 -9.25
N LYS A 289 -13.75 -25.57 -8.46
CA LYS A 289 -12.83 -26.61 -8.93
C LYS A 289 -13.61 -27.77 -9.53
N LYS A 290 -13.13 -28.29 -10.66
CA LYS A 290 -13.69 -29.48 -11.30
C LYS A 290 -13.56 -30.69 -10.36
N PRO A 291 -14.67 -31.33 -9.91
CA PRO A 291 -14.60 -32.53 -9.11
C PRO A 291 -14.00 -33.69 -9.93
N ARG A 292 -13.30 -34.62 -9.28
CA ARG A 292 -12.67 -35.76 -9.97
C ARG A 292 -13.74 -36.58 -10.70
N GLY A 293 -13.60 -36.73 -12.02
CA GLY A 293 -14.54 -37.51 -12.85
C GLY A 293 -15.84 -36.80 -13.22
N CYS A 294 -16.08 -35.57 -12.76
CA CYS A 294 -17.26 -34.77 -13.11
C CYS A 294 -16.85 -33.54 -13.91
N GLN A 295 -17.79 -32.92 -14.62
CA GLN A 295 -17.60 -31.59 -15.21
C GLN A 295 -18.19 -30.52 -14.29
N LEU A 296 -17.69 -29.29 -14.40
CA LEU A 296 -18.38 -28.14 -13.82
C LEU A 296 -19.73 -27.97 -14.52
N THR A 297 -20.75 -27.59 -13.75
CA THR A 297 -22.05 -27.19 -14.32
C THR A 297 -21.89 -25.95 -15.21
N ALA A 298 -22.82 -25.71 -16.13
CA ALA A 298 -22.77 -24.52 -16.98
C ALA A 298 -22.71 -23.22 -16.15
N ALA A 299 -23.51 -23.13 -15.09
CA ALA A 299 -23.51 -21.99 -14.17
C ALA A 299 -22.15 -21.79 -13.45
N GLN A 300 -21.50 -22.88 -13.03
CA GLN A 300 -20.16 -22.78 -12.41
C GLN A 300 -19.09 -22.35 -13.41
N GLN A 301 -19.19 -22.80 -14.67
CA GLN A 301 -18.26 -22.38 -15.73
C GLN A 301 -18.43 -20.90 -16.05
N GLU A 302 -19.68 -20.44 -16.14
CA GLU A 302 -20.02 -19.04 -16.38
C GLU A 302 -19.55 -18.15 -15.23
N PHE A 303 -19.82 -18.54 -13.98
CA PHE A 303 -19.31 -17.85 -12.80
C PHE A 303 -17.78 -17.74 -12.82
N ASN A 304 -17.06 -18.85 -13.04
CA ASN A 304 -15.60 -18.84 -13.11
C ASN A 304 -15.06 -17.93 -14.20
N LYS A 305 -15.73 -17.91 -15.38
CA LYS A 305 -15.36 -17.04 -16.49
C LYS A 305 -15.51 -15.57 -16.09
N ASN A 306 -16.69 -15.18 -15.62
CA ASN A 306 -17.00 -13.80 -15.22
C ASN A 306 -16.05 -13.33 -14.09
N MET A 307 -15.82 -14.19 -13.09
CA MET A 307 -14.94 -13.86 -11.98
C MET A 307 -13.48 -13.74 -12.39
N SER A 308 -12.98 -14.60 -13.28
CA SER A 308 -11.62 -14.49 -13.80
C SER A 308 -11.44 -13.20 -14.61
N GLU A 309 -12.42 -12.80 -15.40
CA GLU A 309 -12.38 -11.54 -16.17
C GLU A 309 -12.41 -10.31 -15.25
N ASN A 310 -13.24 -10.36 -14.19
CA ASN A 310 -13.32 -9.26 -13.23
C ASN A 310 -12.11 -9.19 -12.29
N GLN A 311 -11.50 -10.34 -11.96
CA GLN A 311 -10.31 -10.42 -11.10
C GLN A 311 -9.12 -9.66 -11.70
N VAL A 312 -9.02 -9.51 -13.02
CA VAL A 312 -7.99 -8.69 -13.69
C VAL A 312 -7.92 -7.26 -13.14
N SER A 313 -9.01 -6.77 -12.53
CA SER A 313 -9.04 -5.46 -11.86
C SER A 313 -7.94 -5.30 -10.80
N ILE A 314 -7.57 -6.34 -10.05
CA ILE A 314 -6.46 -6.22 -9.08
C ILE A 314 -5.11 -6.02 -9.78
N GLU A 315 -4.91 -6.65 -10.93
CA GLU A 315 -3.72 -6.46 -11.75
C GLU A 315 -3.69 -5.06 -12.35
N HIS A 316 -4.85 -4.52 -12.75
CA HIS A 316 -4.99 -3.12 -13.14
C HIS A 316 -4.59 -2.17 -11.99
N GLY A 317 -5.04 -2.43 -10.76
CA GLY A 317 -4.64 -1.65 -9.59
C GLY A 317 -3.13 -1.62 -9.38
N PHE A 318 -2.47 -2.78 -9.43
CA PHE A 318 -1.01 -2.84 -9.38
C PHE A 318 -0.35 -2.13 -10.59
N GLY A 319 -0.94 -2.25 -11.77
CA GLY A 319 -0.51 -1.57 -12.99
C GLY A 319 -0.52 -0.05 -12.84
N LEU A 320 -1.58 0.52 -12.25
CA LEU A 320 -1.68 1.96 -11.98
C LEU A 320 -0.55 2.45 -11.07
N VAL A 321 -0.25 1.72 -9.98
CA VAL A 321 0.87 2.06 -9.09
C VAL A 321 2.19 2.07 -9.87
N GLN A 322 2.43 1.09 -10.73
CA GLN A 322 3.65 1.00 -11.53
C GLN A 322 3.73 2.09 -12.61
N GLN A 323 2.61 2.43 -13.24
CA GLN A 323 2.51 3.42 -14.31
C GLN A 323 2.75 4.84 -13.77
N TYR A 324 2.09 5.20 -12.66
CA TYR A 324 2.26 6.52 -12.07
C TYR A 324 3.61 6.67 -11.37
N TRP A 325 4.10 5.61 -10.71
CA TRP A 325 5.25 5.65 -9.81
C TRP A 325 6.38 4.69 -10.24
N ALA A 326 6.88 4.89 -11.46
CA ALA A 326 7.84 3.99 -12.11
C ALA A 326 9.17 3.79 -11.34
N LYS A 327 9.54 4.68 -10.40
CA LYS A 327 10.70 4.44 -9.51
C LYS A 327 10.56 3.12 -8.78
N ASN A 328 9.35 2.78 -8.35
CA ASN A 328 9.10 1.56 -7.60
C ASN A 328 9.39 0.33 -8.47
N SER A 329 8.95 0.32 -9.73
CA SER A 329 9.20 -0.78 -10.68
C SER A 329 10.67 -0.93 -11.09
N TYR A 330 11.50 0.11 -10.91
CA TYR A 330 12.92 0.06 -11.25
C TYR A 330 13.76 -0.53 -10.12
N HIS A 331 13.89 -1.87 -10.15
CA HIS A 331 14.56 -2.65 -9.10
C HIS A 331 15.97 -2.18 -8.72
N LEU A 332 16.78 -1.63 -9.65
CA LEU A 332 18.12 -1.13 -9.32
C LEU A 332 18.10 0.10 -8.39
N SER A 333 16.99 0.83 -8.32
CA SER A 333 16.77 1.90 -7.34
C SER A 333 16.20 1.44 -6.01
N GLN A 334 15.83 0.16 -5.90
CA GLN A 334 15.25 -0.45 -4.70
C GLN A 334 16.35 -1.17 -3.93
N GLN A 335 17.17 -0.39 -3.21
CA GLN A 335 18.33 -0.89 -2.48
C GLN A 335 17.97 -1.04 -1.00
N MET A 336 17.97 -2.27 -0.50
CA MET A 336 17.74 -2.53 0.92
C MET A 336 18.89 -1.96 1.76
N GLY A 337 18.58 -1.47 2.96
CA GLY A 337 19.53 -0.79 3.85
C GLY A 337 19.85 0.66 3.43
N LEU A 338 19.66 1.01 2.15
CA LEU A 338 19.95 2.34 1.61
C LEU A 338 18.70 3.16 1.25
N SER A 339 17.54 2.52 1.18
CA SER A 339 16.26 3.17 0.85
C SER A 339 15.09 2.48 1.53
N PRO A 340 14.06 3.24 1.95
CA PRO A 340 12.87 2.67 2.58
C PRO A 340 11.93 2.11 1.49
N VAL A 341 12.27 0.93 0.96
CA VAL A 341 11.58 0.30 -0.18
C VAL A 341 10.09 0.08 0.08
N ALA A 342 9.75 -0.48 1.25
CA ALA A 342 8.36 -0.78 1.61
C ALA A 342 7.53 0.49 1.79
N ALA A 343 8.06 1.45 2.56
CA ALA A 343 7.44 2.75 2.76
C ALA A 343 7.24 3.52 1.44
N SER A 344 8.23 3.46 0.53
CA SER A 344 8.12 4.10 -0.80
C SER A 344 6.99 3.50 -1.64
N TYR A 345 6.72 2.21 -1.49
CA TYR A 345 5.61 1.55 -2.18
C TYR A 345 4.28 1.89 -1.53
N LEU A 346 4.19 1.91 -0.19
CA LEU A 346 2.98 2.37 0.51
C LEU A 346 2.62 3.81 0.15
N ALA A 347 3.60 4.72 0.11
CA ALA A 347 3.39 6.08 -0.34
C ALA A 347 2.89 6.14 -1.79
N ALA A 348 3.42 5.31 -2.68
CA ALA A 348 2.92 5.22 -4.05
C ALA A 348 1.47 4.70 -4.11
N CYS A 349 1.09 3.71 -3.30
CA CYS A 349 -0.28 3.25 -3.21
C CYS A 349 -1.24 4.34 -2.71
N LEU A 350 -0.86 5.08 -1.66
CA LEU A 350 -1.64 6.22 -1.17
C LEU A 350 -1.88 7.25 -2.28
N LEU A 351 -0.81 7.63 -2.98
CA LEU A 351 -0.90 8.61 -4.07
C LEU A 351 -1.69 8.09 -5.26
N THR A 352 -1.67 6.79 -5.54
CA THR A 352 -2.53 6.16 -6.54
C THR A 352 -4.00 6.20 -6.12
N ASN A 353 -4.32 5.94 -4.84
CA ASN A 353 -5.69 6.10 -4.34
C ASN A 353 -6.16 7.56 -4.41
N ILE A 354 -5.29 8.53 -4.10
CA ILE A 354 -5.58 9.97 -4.26
C ILE A 354 -5.88 10.31 -5.74
N LEU A 355 -5.06 9.83 -6.69
CA LEU A 355 -5.34 9.99 -8.12
C LEU A 355 -6.69 9.38 -8.50
N THR A 356 -7.01 8.18 -7.99
CA THR A 356 -8.31 7.55 -8.20
C THR A 356 -9.45 8.43 -7.66
N CYS A 357 -9.32 9.02 -6.48
CA CYS A 357 -10.36 9.92 -5.92
C CYS A 357 -10.56 11.19 -6.77
N LEU A 358 -9.49 11.72 -7.36
CA LEU A 358 -9.54 12.95 -8.16
C LEU A 358 -10.05 12.71 -9.58
N HIS A 359 -9.65 11.61 -10.22
CA HIS A 359 -9.81 11.39 -11.66
C HIS A 359 -10.64 10.15 -12.02
N GLY A 360 -10.94 9.28 -11.05
CA GLY A 360 -11.40 7.92 -11.34
C GLY A 360 -10.30 7.03 -11.93
N ASN A 361 -10.67 5.79 -12.24
CA ASN A 361 -9.81 4.90 -13.00
C ASN A 361 -10.64 3.84 -13.75
N GLN A 362 -9.97 3.06 -14.60
CA GLN A 362 -10.60 2.02 -15.41
C GLN A 362 -11.30 0.91 -14.60
N VAL A 363 -10.93 0.72 -13.32
CA VAL A 363 -11.60 -0.25 -12.45
C VAL A 363 -12.95 0.31 -11.99
N ALA A 364 -12.98 1.56 -11.51
CA ALA A 364 -14.21 2.28 -11.17
C ALA A 364 -15.18 2.35 -12.36
N GLU A 365 -14.66 2.65 -13.55
CA GLU A 365 -15.45 2.65 -14.80
C GLU A 365 -16.01 1.28 -15.14
N ARG A 366 -15.20 0.21 -15.03
CA ARG A 366 -15.63 -1.17 -15.33
C ARG A 366 -16.82 -1.58 -14.46
N PHE A 367 -16.76 -1.32 -13.17
CA PHE A 367 -17.83 -1.68 -12.23
C PHE A 367 -18.95 -0.62 -12.16
N ALA A 368 -18.83 0.47 -12.91
CA ALA A 368 -19.75 1.61 -12.87
C ALA A 368 -20.02 2.08 -11.43
N TYR A 369 -18.96 2.16 -10.62
CA TYR A 369 -19.02 2.62 -9.24
C TYR A 369 -17.98 3.71 -9.02
N PRO A 370 -18.41 4.98 -8.79
CA PRO A 370 -17.47 6.08 -8.68
C PRO A 370 -16.62 5.97 -7.41
N PRO A 371 -15.35 6.45 -7.44
CA PRO A 371 -14.53 6.59 -6.25
C PRO A 371 -15.12 7.61 -5.28
N PRO A 372 -14.79 7.52 -3.98
CA PRO A 372 -15.09 8.60 -3.04
C PRO A 372 -14.34 9.88 -3.42
N THR A 373 -14.86 11.02 -2.99
CA THR A 373 -14.14 12.29 -3.03
C THR A 373 -12.91 12.25 -2.12
N LEU A 374 -12.00 13.21 -2.30
CA LEU A 374 -10.80 13.30 -1.46
C LEU A 374 -11.13 13.50 0.03
N ASP A 375 -12.17 14.30 0.33
CA ASP A 375 -12.64 14.52 1.70
C ASP A 375 -13.23 13.24 2.32
N GLU A 376 -14.02 12.48 1.56
CA GLU A 376 -14.56 11.19 2.00
C GLU A 376 -13.45 10.15 2.20
N TYR A 377 -12.45 10.11 1.32
CA TYR A 377 -11.33 9.18 1.42
C TYR A 377 -10.45 9.44 2.66
N PHE A 378 -10.30 10.69 3.07
CA PHE A 378 -9.59 11.08 4.29
C PHE A 378 -10.52 11.31 5.48
N ALA A 379 -11.78 10.89 5.41
CA ALA A 379 -12.73 11.05 6.51
C ALA A 379 -12.16 10.45 7.80
N GLY A 380 -12.35 11.17 8.92
CA GLY A 380 -11.81 10.79 10.23
C GLY A 380 -10.32 11.02 10.41
N ARG A 381 -9.62 11.61 9.43
CA ARG A 381 -8.28 12.19 9.60
C ARG A 381 -8.42 13.72 9.69
N VAL A 382 -7.74 14.33 10.66
CA VAL A 382 -7.84 15.77 10.89
C VAL A 382 -7.26 16.54 9.70
N ARG A 383 -8.10 17.36 9.05
CA ARG A 383 -7.69 18.29 8.00
C ARG A 383 -7.08 19.54 8.65
N MET A 384 -5.96 20.02 8.10
CA MET A 384 -5.16 21.07 8.74
C MET A 384 -5.83 22.45 8.81
N ASP A 385 -6.72 22.76 7.88
CA ASP A 385 -7.52 23.98 7.87
C ASP A 385 -8.71 23.94 8.85
N GLU A 386 -9.18 22.76 9.24
CA GLU A 386 -10.20 22.59 10.28
C GLU A 386 -9.62 22.67 11.71
N ALA A 387 -8.34 22.33 11.88
CA ALA A 387 -7.65 22.41 13.18
C ALA A 387 -7.30 23.85 13.63
N GLY A 388 -7.44 24.84 12.75
CA GLY A 388 -7.16 26.27 13.02
C GLY A 388 -8.32 27.05 13.67
N GLY A 389 -9.45 26.41 13.94
CA GLY A 389 -10.70 27.04 14.40
C GLY A 389 -10.92 27.08 15.91
N VAL A 390 -9.88 26.96 16.74
CA VAL A 390 -10.00 27.23 18.19
C VAL A 390 -9.07 28.38 18.54
N GLU A 391 -9.54 29.59 18.27
CA GLU A 391 -9.15 30.77 19.03
C GLU A 391 -9.49 30.51 20.51
N ASN A 392 -8.50 30.60 21.38
CA ASN A 392 -8.74 30.91 22.78
C ASN A 392 -7.79 32.04 23.19
N VAL A 393 -8.43 33.20 23.37
CA VAL A 393 -8.14 34.38 24.22
C VAL A 393 -6.90 34.30 25.11
#